data_AF-A0A969B8J1-F1
#
_entry.id   AF-A0A969B8J1-F1
#
_cell.length_a   1.000
_cell.length_b   1.000
_cell.length_c   1.000
_cell.angle_alpha   90.00
_cell.angle_beta   90.00
_cell.angle_gamma   90.00
#
_symmetry.space_group_name_H-M   'P 1'
#
loop_
_entity.id
_entity.type
_entity.pdbx_description
1 polymer ?
#
loop_
_entity_poly.entity_id
_entity_poly.type
_entity_poly.pdbx_seq_one_letter_code
_entity_poly.pdbx_strand_id
1 'polypeptide(L)'
;MLDYRQRTTLAVWINRLNPFVPSLGMIGGIVLARRLIETTDLKELSNLLFFVQLYFIYLFVRMFLKVGLEVVFSTGSVEKMGNLRFKIAATSSRVSRLYFARFAVLHLIEDTVRRALVYNLVSSVVFWITVAVIILEFRKWRNEIAESFRFRYQGLWEHVSPMYSLKLGTILLPIFLVAVVGHDVYRFVSSHLLRTDLVKRLLSEVLRRQLEKVEGESRALTPPPDDYLAMYDYYLPAEDSFFVDREGSPLHEIEKMGKAWLNQAGLDDLAIVVGNRGMGKSTLLAKAYARSTCPSKTLTKVPARTADVESFFIWLSDLTKSQIRSVRDFVAYDLSLKERTIFFVDDIQNLFLGTIGGFEAYRIFLEILSLKTANIFLVP
;
A
#
# COMPACT_ATOMS: atom_id res chain seq x y z
N MET A 1 19.94 -1.80 15.48
CA MET A 1 19.43 -0.54 16.08
C MET A 1 18.03 -0.30 15.55
N LEU A 2 17.00 -0.15 16.40
CA LEU A 2 15.64 0.16 15.95
C LEU A 2 15.61 1.53 15.26
N ASP A 3 14.93 1.58 14.12
CA ASP A 3 14.77 2.75 13.25
C ASP A 3 14.03 3.90 13.99
N TYR A 4 14.39 5.16 13.74
CA TYR A 4 13.90 6.33 14.50
C TYR A 4 12.36 6.47 14.45
N ARG A 5 11.75 6.12 13.31
CA ARG A 5 10.29 6.07 13.13
C ARG A 5 9.62 5.00 13.99
N GLN A 6 10.27 3.84 14.17
CA GLN A 6 9.73 2.77 15.00
C GLN A 6 9.76 3.15 16.49
N ARG A 7 10.82 3.86 16.93
CA ARG A 7 10.93 4.36 18.32
C ARG A 7 9.85 5.37 18.66
N THR A 8 9.58 6.30 17.76
CA THR A 8 8.52 7.31 17.97
C THR A 8 7.13 6.68 17.99
N THR A 9 6.84 5.71 17.12
CA THR A 9 5.56 4.97 17.17
C THR A 9 5.41 4.14 18.44
N LEU A 10 6.49 3.49 18.91
CA LEU A 10 6.49 2.72 20.16
C LEU A 10 6.30 3.63 21.37
N ALA A 11 6.99 4.77 21.43
CA ALA A 11 6.83 5.74 22.51
C ALA A 11 5.38 6.28 22.59
N VAL A 12 4.74 6.53 21.44
CA VAL A 12 3.33 6.93 21.38
C VAL A 12 2.42 5.81 21.88
N TRP A 13 2.67 4.56 21.49
CA TRP A 13 1.90 3.40 21.96
C TRP A 13 2.06 3.19 23.47
N ILE A 14 3.29 3.26 23.99
CA ILE A 14 3.59 3.16 25.42
C ILE A 14 2.85 4.26 26.18
N ASN A 15 2.92 5.52 25.72
CA ASN A 15 2.20 6.62 26.38
C ASN A 15 0.68 6.46 26.35
N ARG A 16 0.11 5.83 25.32
CA ARG A 16 -1.34 5.53 25.24
C ARG A 16 -1.76 4.37 26.13
N LEU A 17 -0.89 3.37 26.32
CA LEU A 17 -1.15 2.23 27.19
C LEU A 17 -0.85 2.50 28.66
N ASN A 18 0.11 3.38 28.95
CA ASN A 18 0.59 3.67 30.30
C ASN A 18 -0.53 3.97 31.31
N PRO A 19 -1.59 4.74 30.96
CA PRO A 19 -2.71 4.96 31.89
C PRO A 19 -3.44 3.68 32.32
N PHE A 20 -3.48 2.65 31.46
CA PHE A 20 -4.19 1.39 31.72
C PHE A 20 -3.37 0.40 32.56
N VAL A 21 -2.04 0.48 32.52
CA VAL A 21 -1.12 -0.47 33.18
C VAL A 21 -1.37 -0.57 34.70
N PRO A 22 -1.52 0.53 35.47
CA PRO A 22 -1.79 0.44 36.90
C PRO A 22 -3.12 -0.28 37.20
N SER A 23 -4.16 0.00 36.42
CA SER A 23 -5.48 -0.59 36.66
C SER A 23 -5.49 -2.08 36.35
N LEU A 24 -4.89 -2.49 35.21
CA LEU A 24 -4.78 -3.90 34.83
C LEU A 24 -3.86 -4.68 35.77
N GLY A 25 -2.73 -4.08 36.17
CA GLY A 25 -1.81 -4.67 37.13
C GLY A 25 -2.46 -4.90 38.49
N MET A 26 -3.23 -3.93 38.99
CA MET A 26 -3.98 -4.08 40.24
C MET A 26 -5.08 -5.13 40.13
N ILE A 27 -5.85 -5.17 39.03
CA ILE A 27 -6.86 -6.23 38.81
C ILE A 27 -6.19 -7.60 38.81
N GLY A 28 -5.09 -7.78 38.07
CA GLY A 28 -4.36 -9.04 38.02
C GLY A 28 -3.79 -9.45 39.38
N GLY A 29 -3.18 -8.50 40.09
CA GLY A 29 -2.65 -8.70 41.43
C GLY A 29 -3.71 -9.11 42.44
N ILE A 30 -4.88 -8.46 42.42
CA ILE A 30 -6.01 -8.80 43.31
C ILE A 30 -6.59 -10.17 42.95
N VAL A 31 -6.70 -10.53 41.67
CA VAL A 31 -7.16 -11.87 41.28
C VAL A 31 -6.20 -12.96 41.79
N LEU A 32 -4.89 -12.74 41.69
CA LEU A 32 -3.89 -13.65 42.24
C LEU A 32 -3.98 -13.73 43.76
N ALA A 33 -4.03 -12.59 44.45
CA ALA A 33 -4.16 -12.52 45.90
C ALA A 33 -5.43 -13.24 46.37
N ARG A 34 -6.56 -13.02 45.68
CA ARG A 34 -7.84 -13.66 45.96
C ARG A 34 -7.75 -15.19 45.84
N ARG A 35 -7.17 -15.70 44.75
CA ARG A 35 -6.98 -17.14 44.56
C ARG A 35 -6.10 -17.78 45.64
N LEU A 36 -5.05 -17.07 46.08
CA LEU A 36 -4.18 -17.55 47.17
C LEU A 36 -4.90 -17.54 48.52
N ILE A 37 -5.72 -16.52 48.79
CA ILE A 37 -6.45 -16.39 50.06
C ILE A 37 -7.63 -17.36 50.14
N GLU A 38 -8.28 -17.69 49.01
CA GLU A 38 -9.36 -18.69 48.97
C GLU A 38 -8.87 -20.08 49.39
N THR A 39 -7.57 -20.37 49.24
CA THR A 39 -6.96 -21.61 49.73
C THR A 39 -6.58 -21.59 51.23
N THR A 40 -6.77 -20.45 51.90
CA THR A 40 -6.51 -20.30 53.35
C THR A 40 -7.80 -20.12 54.14
N ASP A 41 -7.72 -20.21 55.48
CA ASP A 41 -8.86 -20.07 56.38
C ASP A 41 -9.46 -18.64 56.40
N LEU A 42 -8.80 -17.66 55.79
CA LEU A 42 -9.26 -16.26 55.73
C LEU A 42 -10.23 -15.99 54.56
N LYS A 43 -11.27 -16.81 54.41
CA LYS A 43 -12.25 -16.68 53.30
C LYS A 43 -12.98 -15.34 53.28
N GLU A 44 -13.25 -14.74 54.44
CA GLU A 44 -13.94 -13.45 54.53
C GLU A 44 -13.12 -12.29 53.90
N LEU A 45 -11.78 -12.40 53.92
CA LEU A 45 -10.90 -11.42 53.28
C LEU A 45 -11.01 -11.46 51.74
N SER A 46 -11.36 -12.62 51.17
CA SER A 46 -11.62 -12.78 49.73
C SER A 46 -12.79 -11.90 49.25
N ASN A 47 -13.84 -11.79 50.07
CA ASN A 47 -15.02 -10.97 49.76
C ASN A 47 -14.67 -9.47 49.77
N LEU A 48 -13.83 -9.02 50.71
CA LEU A 48 -13.35 -7.64 50.72
C LEU A 48 -12.50 -7.34 49.48
N LEU A 49 -11.61 -8.27 49.10
CA LEU A 49 -10.80 -8.15 47.89
C LEU A 49 -11.64 -8.08 46.61
N PHE A 50 -12.81 -8.73 46.57
CA PHE A 50 -13.73 -8.59 45.44
C PHE A 50 -14.22 -7.14 45.26
N PHE A 51 -14.58 -6.43 46.33
CA PHE A 51 -15.00 -5.02 46.22
C PHE A 51 -13.85 -4.11 45.78
N VAL A 52 -12.62 -4.39 46.25
CA VAL A 52 -11.42 -3.68 45.79
C VAL A 52 -11.18 -3.96 44.30
N GLN A 53 -11.33 -5.22 43.85
CA GLN A 53 -11.26 -5.60 42.44
C GLN A 53 -12.31 -4.83 41.62
N LEU A 54 -13.55 -4.76 42.10
CA LEU A 54 -14.65 -4.05 41.47
C LEU A 54 -14.33 -2.56 41.27
N TYR A 55 -13.67 -1.94 42.26
CA TYR A 55 -13.24 -0.55 42.19
C TYR A 55 -12.19 -0.32 41.10
N PHE A 56 -11.20 -1.21 40.96
CA PHE A 56 -10.22 -1.12 39.88
C PHE A 56 -10.83 -1.41 38.50
N ILE A 57 -11.79 -2.32 38.41
CA ILE A 57 -12.59 -2.52 37.19
C ILE A 57 -13.35 -1.23 36.84
N TYR A 58 -13.93 -0.55 37.83
CA TYR A 58 -14.57 0.76 37.63
C TYR A 58 -13.60 1.82 37.08
N LEU A 59 -12.39 1.92 37.65
CA LEU A 59 -11.36 2.84 37.17
C LEU A 59 -10.97 2.52 35.72
N PHE A 60 -10.79 1.24 35.41
CA PHE A 60 -10.49 0.77 34.07
C PHE A 60 -11.60 1.14 33.07
N VAL A 61 -12.86 0.80 33.38
CA VAL A 61 -14.02 1.11 32.52
C VAL A 61 -14.17 2.62 32.32
N ARG A 62 -14.01 3.42 33.39
CA ARG A 62 -14.06 4.88 33.31
C ARG A 62 -13.00 5.42 32.36
N MET A 63 -11.77 4.93 32.47
CA MET A 63 -10.66 5.36 31.64
C MET A 63 -10.84 4.91 30.19
N PHE A 64 -11.26 3.66 29.97
CA PHE A 64 -11.53 3.11 28.66
C PHE A 64 -12.63 3.90 27.93
N LEU A 65 -13.74 4.18 28.61
CA LEU A 65 -14.82 5.01 28.05
C LEU A 65 -14.36 6.44 27.77
N LYS A 66 -13.55 7.03 28.65
CA LYS A 66 -13.00 8.38 28.44
C LYS A 66 -12.15 8.43 27.17
N VAL A 67 -11.20 7.50 27.03
CA VAL A 67 -10.30 7.44 25.86
C VAL A 67 -11.08 7.11 24.59
N GLY A 68 -12.00 6.14 24.64
CA GLY A 68 -12.83 5.76 23.49
C GLY A 68 -13.70 6.91 22.99
N LEU A 69 -14.39 7.61 23.89
CA LEU A 69 -15.18 8.79 23.53
C LEU A 69 -14.29 9.94 23.02
N GLU A 70 -13.11 10.16 23.62
CA GLU A 70 -12.19 11.18 23.14
C GLU A 70 -11.72 10.88 21.71
N VAL A 71 -11.32 9.65 21.39
CA VAL A 71 -10.90 9.27 20.03
C VAL A 71 -12.04 9.45 19.01
N VAL A 72 -13.26 9.06 19.37
CA VAL A 72 -14.42 9.11 18.46
C VAL A 72 -14.86 10.55 18.19
N PHE A 73 -14.87 11.41 19.23
CA PHE A 73 -15.43 12.75 19.15
C PHE A 73 -14.38 13.88 19.01
N SER A 74 -13.07 13.61 19.14
CA SER A 74 -12.01 14.61 18.97
C SER A 74 -11.81 15.05 17.51
N THR A 75 -12.51 14.44 16.56
CA THR A 75 -12.46 14.84 15.14
C THR A 75 -13.28 16.11 14.84
N GLY A 76 -14.09 16.59 15.80
CA GLY A 76 -14.85 17.83 15.70
C GLY A 76 -14.04 19.06 16.14
N SER A 77 -14.37 20.22 15.57
CA SER A 77 -13.62 21.50 15.65
C SER A 77 -12.97 21.83 17.01
N VAL A 78 -11.73 22.36 16.93
CA VAL A 78 -10.85 22.73 18.06
C VAL A 78 -11.53 23.66 19.07
N GLU A 79 -12.46 24.50 18.61
CA GLU A 79 -13.18 25.49 19.42
C GLU A 79 -14.13 24.88 20.47
N LYS A 80 -14.62 23.65 20.26
CA LYS A 80 -15.52 22.95 21.20
C LYS A 80 -14.81 21.98 22.16
N MET A 81 -13.49 21.82 22.05
CA MET A 81 -12.73 20.77 22.77
C MET A 81 -12.85 20.86 24.31
N GLY A 82 -12.92 22.06 24.88
CA GLY A 82 -13.04 22.23 26.35
C GLY A 82 -14.34 21.67 26.92
N ASN A 83 -15.47 22.11 26.36
CA ASN A 83 -16.81 21.64 26.75
C ASN A 83 -17.00 20.15 26.45
N LEU A 84 -16.45 19.68 25.32
CA LEU A 84 -16.50 18.28 24.94
C LEU A 84 -15.75 17.41 25.97
N ARG A 85 -14.54 17.79 26.39
CA ARG A 85 -13.76 17.05 27.39
C ARG A 85 -14.46 16.95 28.74
N PHE A 86 -15.10 18.03 29.19
CA PHE A 86 -15.90 18.00 30.41
C PHE A 86 -17.11 17.06 30.27
N LYS A 87 -17.82 17.12 29.14
CA LYS A 87 -18.95 16.23 28.84
C LYS A 87 -18.52 14.76 28.78
N ILE A 88 -17.38 14.46 28.14
CA ILE A 88 -16.77 13.12 28.09
C ILE A 88 -16.47 12.63 29.52
N ALA A 89 -15.82 13.44 30.34
CA ALA A 89 -15.48 13.06 31.71
C ALA A 89 -16.71 12.82 32.59
N ALA A 90 -17.77 13.62 32.41
CA ALA A 90 -19.02 13.48 33.12
C ALA A 90 -19.79 12.21 32.69
N THR A 91 -19.90 11.97 31.38
CA THR A 91 -20.57 10.77 30.86
C THR A 91 -19.78 9.50 31.19
N SER A 92 -18.45 9.50 31.05
CA SER A 92 -17.63 8.33 31.41
C SER A 92 -17.76 7.99 32.89
N SER A 93 -17.81 9.00 33.78
CA SER A 93 -18.02 8.77 35.21
C SER A 93 -19.44 8.29 35.54
N ARG A 94 -20.49 8.83 34.89
CA ARG A 94 -21.87 8.36 35.13
C ARG A 94 -22.07 6.92 34.67
N VAL A 95 -21.63 6.60 33.44
CA VAL A 95 -21.77 5.26 32.88
C VAL A 95 -20.93 4.25 33.68
N SER A 96 -19.70 4.60 34.07
CA SER A 96 -18.87 3.71 34.87
C SER A 96 -19.43 3.49 36.28
N ARG A 97 -19.97 4.53 36.93
CA ARG A 97 -20.67 4.40 38.23
C ARG A 97 -21.89 3.50 38.12
N LEU A 98 -22.65 3.60 37.03
CA LEU A 98 -23.81 2.76 36.81
C LEU A 98 -23.43 1.29 36.65
N TYR A 99 -22.38 1.00 35.86
CA TYR A 99 -21.83 -0.36 35.76
C TYR A 99 -21.35 -0.88 37.12
N PHE A 100 -20.61 -0.06 37.87
CA PHE A 100 -20.15 -0.40 39.22
C PHE A 100 -21.32 -0.70 40.16
N ALA A 101 -22.32 0.19 40.22
CA ALA A 101 -23.49 0.02 41.07
C ALA A 101 -24.28 -1.25 40.71
N ARG A 102 -24.46 -1.52 39.41
CA ARG A 102 -25.10 -2.76 38.94
C ARG A 102 -24.36 -4.00 39.43
N PHE A 103 -23.05 -4.08 39.22
CA PHE A 103 -22.28 -5.25 39.64
C PHE A 103 -22.20 -5.38 41.16
N ALA A 104 -22.05 -4.28 41.88
CA ALA A 104 -22.04 -4.27 43.35
C ALA A 104 -23.36 -4.77 43.93
N VAL A 105 -24.49 -4.26 43.44
CA VAL A 105 -25.84 -4.66 43.88
C VAL A 105 -26.11 -6.13 43.56
N LEU A 106 -25.78 -6.57 42.35
CA LEU A 106 -25.98 -7.96 41.95
C LEU A 106 -25.14 -8.94 42.78
N HIS A 107 -23.89 -8.59 43.08
CA HIS A 107 -23.03 -9.42 43.91
C HIS A 107 -23.51 -9.47 45.36
N LEU A 108 -23.92 -8.33 45.92
CA LEU A 108 -24.45 -8.26 47.28
C LEU A 108 -25.70 -9.13 47.45
N ILE A 109 -26.59 -9.14 46.45
CA ILE A 109 -27.79 -9.99 46.44
C ILE A 109 -27.45 -11.47 46.28
N GLU A 110 -26.45 -11.79 45.45
CA GLU A 110 -25.98 -13.16 45.27
C GLU A 110 -25.44 -13.74 46.58
N ASP A 111 -24.65 -12.97 47.32
CA ASP A 111 -24.09 -13.36 48.62
C ASP A 111 -25.18 -13.45 49.71
N THR A 112 -26.17 -12.56 49.71
CA THR A 112 -27.18 -12.49 50.79
C THR A 112 -28.35 -13.46 50.60
N VAL A 113 -28.85 -13.64 49.38
CA VAL A 113 -30.14 -14.33 49.13
C VAL A 113 -29.96 -15.73 48.50
N ARG A 114 -28.73 -16.13 48.13
CA ARG A 114 -28.47 -17.24 47.19
C ARG A 114 -29.23 -17.04 45.87
N ARG A 115 -28.82 -17.72 44.80
CA ARG A 115 -29.41 -17.55 43.44
C ARG A 115 -30.85 -18.08 43.40
N ALA A 116 -31.82 -17.24 43.78
CA ALA A 116 -33.26 -17.51 43.77
C ALA A 116 -34.03 -16.48 42.93
N LEU A 117 -35.37 -16.53 42.96
CA LEU A 117 -36.28 -15.62 42.23
C LEU A 117 -35.96 -14.12 42.45
N VAL A 118 -35.52 -13.75 43.65
CA VAL A 118 -35.17 -12.35 44.00
C VAL A 118 -34.01 -11.84 43.14
N TYR A 119 -32.99 -12.66 42.87
CA TYR A 119 -31.86 -12.27 42.03
C TYR A 119 -32.33 -11.90 40.62
N ASN A 120 -33.20 -12.71 40.01
CA ASN A 120 -33.72 -12.47 38.67
C ASN A 120 -34.59 -11.21 38.60
N LEU A 121 -35.40 -10.97 39.63
CA LEU A 121 -36.25 -9.78 39.70
C LEU A 121 -35.42 -8.50 39.83
N VAL A 122 -34.46 -8.47 40.76
CA VAL A 122 -33.59 -7.31 40.93
C VAL A 122 -32.68 -7.10 39.72
N SER A 123 -32.16 -8.18 39.14
CA SER A 123 -31.38 -8.13 37.90
C SER A 123 -32.19 -7.50 36.75
N SER A 124 -33.46 -7.87 36.62
CA SER A 124 -34.36 -7.29 35.62
C SER A 124 -34.59 -5.80 35.85
N VAL A 125 -34.86 -5.39 37.09
CA VAL A 125 -35.06 -3.97 37.44
C VAL A 125 -33.80 -3.14 37.16
N VAL A 126 -32.64 -3.62 37.63
CA VAL A 126 -31.34 -2.97 37.40
C VAL A 126 -31.01 -2.90 35.90
N PHE A 127 -31.36 -3.93 35.14
CA PHE A 127 -31.22 -3.93 33.68
C PHE A 127 -32.05 -2.82 33.03
N TRP A 128 -33.33 -2.69 33.36
CA TRP A 128 -34.19 -1.64 32.78
C TRP A 128 -33.74 -0.23 33.18
N ILE A 129 -33.31 -0.03 34.42
CA ILE A 129 -32.71 1.25 34.86
C ILE A 129 -31.44 1.54 34.05
N THR A 130 -30.59 0.54 33.82
CA THR A 130 -29.38 0.67 32.99
C THR A 130 -29.73 1.13 31.58
N VAL A 131 -30.71 0.49 30.95
CA VAL A 131 -31.19 0.84 29.60
C VAL A 131 -31.72 2.27 29.57
N ALA A 132 -32.55 2.66 30.54
CA ALA A 132 -33.11 4.00 30.62
C ALA A 132 -32.02 5.08 30.73
N VAL A 133 -31.03 4.90 31.61
CA VAL A 133 -29.92 5.85 31.76
C VAL A 133 -29.06 5.93 30.50
N ILE A 134 -28.80 4.79 29.84
CA ILE A 134 -28.07 4.75 28.58
C ILE A 134 -28.81 5.56 27.50
N ILE A 135 -30.13 5.39 27.35
CA ILE A 135 -30.95 6.16 26.41
C ILE A 135 -30.89 7.66 26.70
N LEU A 136 -30.93 8.05 27.99
CA LEU A 136 -30.81 9.46 28.39
C LEU A 136 -29.43 10.04 28.05
N GLU A 137 -28.36 9.27 28.21
CA GLU A 137 -27.02 9.69 27.78
C GLU A 137 -26.94 9.80 26.26
N PHE A 138 -27.48 8.85 25.48
CA PHE A 138 -27.53 8.97 24.02
C PHE A 138 -28.24 10.25 23.56
N ARG A 139 -29.36 10.60 24.20
CA ARG A 139 -30.08 11.85 23.90
C ARG A 139 -29.22 13.10 24.14
N LYS A 140 -28.42 13.12 25.20
CA LYS A 140 -27.48 14.24 25.47
C LYS A 140 -26.41 14.35 24.39
N TRP A 141 -25.99 13.23 23.82
CA TRP A 141 -24.94 13.14 22.79
C TRP A 141 -25.47 13.23 21.35
N ARG A 142 -26.76 13.54 21.18
CA ARG A 142 -27.44 13.58 19.89
C ARG A 142 -26.65 14.40 18.85
N ASN A 143 -26.35 15.65 19.17
CA ASN A 143 -25.72 16.57 18.21
C ASN A 143 -24.31 16.12 17.82
N GLU A 144 -23.51 15.65 18.78
CA GLU A 144 -22.14 15.20 18.54
C GLU A 144 -22.09 13.90 17.72
N ILE A 145 -23.04 12.98 17.94
CA ILE A 145 -23.17 11.74 17.16
C ILE A 145 -23.53 12.06 15.71
N ALA A 146 -24.48 12.98 15.49
CA ALA A 146 -24.84 13.42 14.13
C ALA A 146 -23.70 14.13 13.41
N GLU A 147 -22.99 15.04 14.08
CA GLU A 147 -21.83 15.75 13.52
C GLU A 147 -20.72 14.75 13.14
N SER A 148 -20.46 13.79 14.02
CA SER A 148 -19.47 12.72 13.81
C SER A 148 -19.84 11.76 12.68
N PHE A 149 -21.12 11.42 12.54
CA PHE A 149 -21.62 10.58 11.47
C PHE A 149 -21.59 11.32 10.13
N ARG A 150 -22.05 12.57 10.08
CA ARG A 150 -22.00 13.43 8.88
C ARG A 150 -20.58 13.57 8.35
N PHE A 151 -19.60 13.76 9.24
CA PHE A 151 -18.20 13.89 8.85
C PHE A 151 -17.64 12.61 8.18
N ARG A 152 -18.05 11.43 8.66
CA ARG A 152 -17.54 10.13 8.17
C ARG A 152 -18.32 9.58 6.97
N TYR A 153 -19.62 9.84 6.90
CA TYR A 153 -20.54 9.28 5.90
C TYR A 153 -21.36 10.37 5.22
N GLN A 154 -20.70 11.27 4.48
CA GLN A 154 -21.35 12.41 3.83
C GLN A 154 -22.51 12.01 2.90
N GLY A 155 -22.32 11.00 2.04
CA GLY A 155 -23.37 10.54 1.11
C GLY A 155 -24.57 9.83 1.76
N LEU A 156 -24.34 9.06 2.83
CA LEU A 156 -25.43 8.42 3.58
C LEU A 156 -26.18 9.43 4.45
N TRP A 157 -25.50 10.50 4.90
CA TRP A 157 -26.12 11.51 5.75
C TRP A 157 -27.27 12.24 5.05
N GLU A 158 -27.16 12.54 3.75
CA GLU A 158 -28.22 13.23 3.00
C GLU A 158 -29.54 12.46 3.05
N HIS A 159 -29.49 11.14 2.87
CA HIS A 159 -30.63 10.24 2.91
C HIS A 159 -31.20 10.04 4.32
N VAL A 160 -30.34 10.08 5.34
CA VAL A 160 -30.68 9.76 6.73
C VAL A 160 -31.07 11.00 7.55
N SER A 161 -30.64 12.19 7.12
CA SER A 161 -30.95 13.47 7.76
C SER A 161 -32.46 13.75 7.98
N PRO A 162 -33.38 13.44 7.04
CA PRO A 162 -34.82 13.64 7.28
C PRO A 162 -35.39 12.67 8.33
N MET A 163 -34.86 11.45 8.43
CA MET A 163 -35.29 10.49 9.47
C MET A 163 -34.75 10.88 10.85
N TYR A 164 -33.61 11.57 10.88
CA TYR A 164 -32.98 12.03 12.11
C TYR A 164 -33.70 13.21 12.77
N SER A 165 -34.37 14.06 11.98
CA SER A 165 -35.14 15.20 12.50
C SER A 165 -36.43 14.76 13.21
N LEU A 166 -36.98 13.61 12.82
CA LEU A 166 -38.17 12.99 13.43
C LEU A 166 -37.86 12.41 14.83
N LYS A 167 -38.90 12.16 15.64
CA LYS A 167 -38.78 11.50 16.97
C LYS A 167 -38.08 10.12 16.89
N LEU A 168 -38.16 9.46 15.73
CA LEU A 168 -37.45 8.22 15.39
C LEU A 168 -35.93 8.36 15.45
N GLY A 169 -35.39 9.57 15.27
CA GLY A 169 -33.96 9.84 15.38
C GLY A 169 -33.35 9.41 16.73
N THR A 170 -34.14 9.37 17.81
CA THR A 170 -33.66 8.89 19.11
C THR A 170 -33.40 7.39 19.18
N ILE A 171 -34.12 6.60 18.38
CA ILE A 171 -33.94 5.13 18.30
C ILE A 171 -32.76 4.79 17.38
N LEU A 172 -32.48 5.65 16.39
CA LEU A 172 -31.38 5.47 15.45
C LEU A 172 -30.00 5.90 16.01
N LEU A 173 -29.96 6.68 17.09
CA LEU A 173 -28.71 7.16 17.70
C LEU A 173 -27.70 6.06 18.08
N PRO A 174 -28.11 4.93 18.70
CA PRO A 174 -27.19 3.83 18.98
C PRO A 174 -26.60 3.23 17.69
N ILE A 175 -27.41 3.12 16.63
CA ILE A 175 -26.97 2.59 15.33
C ILE A 175 -25.93 3.52 14.72
N PHE A 176 -26.14 4.84 14.77
CA PHE A 176 -25.16 5.81 14.28
C PHE A 176 -23.86 5.78 15.07
N LEU A 177 -23.94 5.65 16.41
CA LEU A 177 -22.74 5.51 17.22
C LEU A 177 -21.95 4.25 16.83
N VAL A 178 -22.64 3.11 16.65
CA VAL A 178 -22.01 1.85 16.23
C VAL A 178 -21.36 2.00 14.85
N ALA A 179 -22.03 2.66 13.89
CA ALA A 179 -21.48 2.90 12.56
C ALA A 179 -20.23 3.81 12.59
N VAL A 180 -20.25 4.86 13.43
CA VAL A 180 -19.12 5.77 13.64
C VAL A 180 -17.93 5.03 14.26
N VAL A 181 -18.18 4.29 15.35
CA VAL A 181 -17.14 3.50 16.03
C VAL A 181 -16.60 2.42 15.10
N GLY A 182 -17.47 1.73 14.36
CA GLY A 182 -17.09 0.71 13.38
C GLY A 182 -16.19 1.26 12.28
N HIS A 183 -16.49 2.47 11.78
CA HIS A 183 -15.63 3.16 10.81
C HIS A 183 -14.24 3.46 11.39
N ASP A 184 -14.18 4.00 12.61
CA ASP A 184 -12.91 4.35 13.24
C ASP A 184 -12.06 3.10 13.54
N VAL A 185 -12.70 2.02 13.99
CA VAL A 185 -12.05 0.72 14.17
C VAL A 185 -11.57 0.19 12.84
N TYR A 186 -12.38 0.22 11.78
CA TYR A 186 -11.97 -0.21 10.43
C TYR A 186 -10.78 0.60 9.93
N ARG A 187 -10.77 1.91 10.12
CA ARG A 187 -9.65 2.79 9.72
C ARG A 187 -8.39 2.47 10.55
N PHE A 188 -8.54 2.26 11.85
CA PHE A 188 -7.43 1.90 12.72
C PHE A 188 -6.82 0.55 12.33
N VAL A 189 -7.69 -0.46 12.15
CA VAL A 189 -7.36 -1.82 11.70
C VAL A 189 -6.68 -1.76 10.34
N SER A 190 -7.31 -1.20 9.31
CA SER A 190 -6.73 -1.13 7.97
C SER A 190 -5.38 -0.40 7.96
N SER A 191 -5.24 0.72 8.66
CA SER A 191 -3.98 1.47 8.72
C SER A 191 -2.85 0.73 9.45
N HIS A 192 -3.14 -0.08 10.47
CA HIS A 192 -2.13 -0.79 11.25
C HIS A 192 -1.88 -2.21 10.75
N LEU A 193 -2.93 -2.95 10.40
CA LEU A 193 -2.84 -4.34 9.94
C LEU A 193 -2.30 -4.45 8.50
N LEU A 194 -2.57 -3.50 7.61
CA LEU A 194 -1.97 -3.53 6.26
C LEU A 194 -0.46 -3.23 6.27
N ARG A 195 0.08 -2.68 7.37
CA ARG A 195 1.51 -2.43 7.52
C ARG A 195 2.28 -3.64 8.02
N THR A 196 1.62 -4.62 8.64
CA THR A 196 2.27 -5.84 9.12
C THR A 196 2.45 -6.85 8.00
N ASP A 197 3.68 -7.33 7.83
CA ASP A 197 4.03 -8.29 6.77
C ASP A 197 3.25 -9.61 6.87
N LEU A 198 2.79 -9.98 8.07
CA LEU A 198 1.93 -11.14 8.28
C LEU A 198 0.59 -11.04 7.54
N VAL A 199 -0.03 -9.86 7.53
CA VAL A 199 -1.34 -9.65 6.87
C VAL A 199 -1.15 -9.61 5.37
N LYS A 200 -0.07 -8.99 4.87
CA LYS A 200 0.28 -9.04 3.46
C LYS A 200 0.50 -10.47 2.98
N ARG A 201 1.22 -11.28 3.78
CA ARG A 201 1.47 -12.69 3.49
C ARG A 201 0.18 -13.52 3.49
N LEU A 202 -0.72 -13.28 4.46
CA LEU A 202 -2.03 -13.95 4.49
C LEU A 202 -2.90 -13.55 3.30
N LEU A 203 -2.97 -12.26 2.98
CA LEU A 203 -3.72 -11.76 1.82
C LEU A 203 -3.15 -12.28 0.50
N SER A 204 -1.81 -12.33 0.37
CA SER A 204 -1.17 -12.90 -0.82
C SER A 204 -1.45 -14.39 -0.94
N GLU A 205 -1.50 -15.13 0.17
CA GLU A 205 -1.83 -16.56 0.15
C GLU A 205 -3.30 -16.80 -0.22
N VAL A 206 -4.22 -15.96 0.28
CA VAL A 206 -5.64 -16.01 -0.10
C VAL A 206 -5.82 -15.66 -1.58
N LEU A 207 -5.16 -14.61 -2.05
CA LEU A 207 -5.20 -14.21 -3.46
C LEU A 207 -4.58 -15.29 -4.35
N ARG A 208 -3.44 -15.86 -3.96
CA ARG A 208 -2.80 -16.98 -4.64
C ARG A 208 -3.75 -18.16 -4.73
N ARG A 209 -4.42 -18.54 -3.64
CA ARG A 209 -5.42 -19.62 -3.66
C ARG A 209 -6.62 -19.32 -4.54
N GLN A 210 -7.04 -18.06 -4.61
CA GLN A 210 -8.11 -17.65 -5.54
C GLN A 210 -7.64 -17.72 -6.99
N LEU A 211 -6.42 -17.28 -7.29
CA LEU A 211 -5.80 -17.39 -8.60
C LEU A 211 -5.59 -18.85 -9.00
N GLU A 212 -5.08 -19.71 -8.11
CA GLU A 212 -4.90 -21.14 -8.35
C GLU A 212 -6.24 -21.85 -8.61
N LYS A 213 -7.33 -21.43 -7.95
CA LYS A 213 -8.68 -21.93 -8.25
C LYS A 213 -9.15 -21.53 -9.64
N VAL A 214 -8.93 -20.27 -10.03
CA VAL A 214 -9.32 -19.76 -11.35
C VAL A 214 -8.44 -20.35 -12.46
N GLU A 215 -7.14 -20.54 -12.23
CA GLU A 215 -6.21 -21.20 -13.14
C GLU A 215 -6.50 -22.70 -13.28
N GLY A 216 -6.94 -23.36 -12.21
CA GLY A 216 -7.39 -24.75 -12.24
C GLY A 216 -8.62 -24.97 -13.13
N GLU A 217 -9.50 -23.97 -13.22
CA GLU A 217 -10.68 -23.98 -14.11
C GLU A 217 -10.35 -23.46 -15.53
N SER A 218 -9.28 -22.68 -15.70
CA SER A 218 -8.90 -22.02 -16.97
C SER A 218 -7.77 -22.70 -17.74
N ARG A 219 -7.34 -23.91 -17.35
CA ARG A 219 -6.48 -24.72 -18.23
C ARG A 219 -7.29 -25.19 -19.41
N ALA A 220 -7.23 -24.44 -20.52
CA ALA A 220 -7.71 -24.89 -21.80
C ALA A 220 -7.18 -26.31 -22.05
N LEU A 221 -8.09 -27.28 -22.19
CA LEU A 221 -7.79 -28.71 -22.33
C LEU A 221 -6.96 -29.03 -23.59
N THR A 222 -6.83 -28.05 -24.49
CA THR A 222 -6.02 -28.09 -25.69
C THR A 222 -5.25 -26.77 -25.82
N PRO A 223 -3.91 -26.80 -25.97
CA PRO A 223 -3.17 -25.60 -26.33
C PRO A 223 -3.70 -25.05 -27.67
N PRO A 224 -3.75 -23.73 -27.86
CA PRO A 224 -4.14 -23.14 -29.14
C PRO A 224 -3.20 -23.65 -30.25
N PRO A 225 -3.68 -23.76 -31.51
CA PRO A 225 -2.83 -24.09 -32.64
C PRO A 225 -1.62 -23.14 -32.73
N ASP A 226 -0.45 -23.67 -33.09
CA ASP A 226 0.78 -22.87 -33.17
C ASP A 226 0.66 -21.70 -34.17
N ASP A 227 -0.09 -21.90 -35.26
CA ASP A 227 -0.39 -20.85 -36.25
C ASP A 227 -1.12 -19.65 -35.62
N TYR A 228 -2.02 -19.91 -34.67
CA TYR A 228 -2.73 -18.87 -33.94
C TYR A 228 -1.79 -18.15 -32.97
N LEU A 229 -0.93 -18.88 -32.26
CA LEU A 229 0.06 -18.28 -31.36
C LEU A 229 1.07 -17.40 -32.11
N ALA A 230 1.49 -17.81 -33.31
CA ALA A 230 2.37 -17.05 -34.17
C ALA A 230 1.77 -15.69 -34.57
N MET A 231 0.44 -15.57 -34.70
CA MET A 231 -0.23 -14.29 -34.98
C MET A 231 -0.14 -13.28 -33.82
N TYR A 232 0.19 -13.73 -32.61
CA TYR A 232 0.35 -12.87 -31.41
C TYR A 232 1.82 -12.70 -31.00
N ASP A 233 2.77 -13.21 -31.77
CA ASP A 233 4.19 -13.00 -31.48
C ASP A 233 4.61 -11.58 -31.88
N TYR A 234 4.55 -10.68 -30.90
CA TYR A 234 4.94 -9.26 -31.02
C TYR A 234 6.40 -9.04 -31.44
N TYR A 235 7.25 -10.07 -31.40
CA TYR A 235 8.67 -9.97 -31.74
C TYR A 235 8.96 -10.34 -33.20
N LEU A 236 7.98 -10.84 -33.95
CA LEU A 236 8.12 -11.06 -35.38
C LEU A 236 8.03 -9.72 -36.14
N PRO A 237 8.94 -9.45 -37.11
CA PRO A 237 8.81 -8.29 -37.97
C PRO A 237 7.50 -8.40 -38.77
N ALA A 238 6.75 -7.30 -38.83
CA ALA A 238 5.54 -7.23 -39.64
C ALA A 238 5.86 -7.57 -41.11
N GLU A 239 4.93 -8.27 -41.78
CA GLU A 239 5.08 -8.57 -43.21
C GLU A 239 5.26 -7.28 -44.03
N ASP A 240 6.00 -7.39 -45.13
CA ASP A 240 6.28 -6.24 -46.00
C ASP A 240 5.01 -5.59 -46.57
N SER A 241 3.93 -6.35 -46.70
CA SER A 241 2.60 -5.93 -47.14
C SER A 241 1.96 -4.89 -46.21
N PHE A 242 2.27 -4.92 -44.90
CA PHE A 242 1.72 -3.98 -43.91
C PHE A 242 2.51 -2.67 -43.83
N PHE A 243 3.70 -2.62 -44.41
CA PHE A 243 4.54 -1.42 -44.35
C PHE A 243 4.17 -0.44 -45.45
N VAL A 244 3.59 0.69 -45.07
CA VAL A 244 3.25 1.76 -46.01
C VAL A 244 4.43 2.72 -46.13
N ASP A 245 5.17 2.62 -47.23
CA ASP A 245 6.23 3.56 -47.58
C ASP A 245 5.62 4.85 -48.12
N ARG A 246 5.60 5.91 -47.30
CA ARG A 246 5.10 7.24 -47.68
C ARG A 246 6.28 8.13 -48.06
N GLU A 247 6.11 8.99 -49.06
CA GLU A 247 7.05 10.08 -49.30
C GLU A 247 7.13 10.97 -48.06
N GLY A 248 8.34 11.17 -47.52
CA GLY A 248 8.56 11.83 -46.23
C GLY A 248 8.51 10.90 -45.01
N SER A 249 8.57 9.58 -45.20
CA SER A 249 8.70 8.65 -44.08
C SER A 249 10.06 8.80 -43.35
N PRO A 250 10.13 8.48 -42.05
CA PRO A 250 11.40 8.48 -41.30
C PRO A 250 12.49 7.58 -41.94
N LEU A 251 12.08 6.58 -42.72
CA LEU A 251 12.99 5.73 -43.48
C LEU A 251 13.80 6.54 -44.49
N HIS A 252 13.14 7.45 -45.21
CA HIS A 252 13.80 8.27 -46.23
C HIS A 252 14.74 9.30 -45.60
N GLU A 253 14.42 9.79 -44.40
CA GLU A 253 15.30 10.69 -43.63
C GLU A 253 16.58 9.97 -43.17
N ILE A 254 16.44 8.77 -42.59
CA ILE A 254 17.60 7.94 -42.19
C ILE A 254 18.49 7.62 -43.41
N GLU A 255 17.88 7.25 -44.54
CA GLU A 255 18.62 7.00 -45.79
C GLU A 255 19.34 8.25 -46.30
N LYS A 256 18.67 9.40 -46.26
CA LYS A 256 19.24 10.69 -46.69
C LYS A 256 20.41 11.09 -45.80
N MET A 257 20.27 10.98 -44.48
CA MET A 257 21.34 11.25 -43.52
C MET A 257 22.52 10.31 -43.72
N GLY A 258 22.26 9.00 -43.82
CA GLY A 258 23.31 8.00 -44.07
C GLY A 258 24.06 8.25 -45.38
N LYS A 259 23.36 8.57 -46.48
CA LYS A 259 23.98 8.92 -47.77
C LYS A 259 24.77 10.23 -47.69
N ALA A 260 24.24 11.25 -47.03
CA ALA A 260 24.94 12.53 -46.86
C ALA A 260 26.22 12.36 -46.04
N TRP A 261 26.17 11.58 -44.96
CA TRP A 261 27.32 11.23 -44.15
C TRP A 261 28.36 10.43 -44.96
N LEU A 262 27.94 9.39 -45.69
CA LEU A 262 28.82 8.59 -46.57
C LEU A 262 29.53 9.46 -47.61
N ASN A 263 28.85 10.45 -48.18
CA ASN A 263 29.38 11.36 -49.19
C ASN A 263 30.14 12.57 -48.63
N GLN A 264 30.39 12.64 -47.31
CA GLN A 264 31.03 13.79 -46.63
C GLN A 264 30.28 15.12 -46.76
N ALA A 265 29.00 15.06 -47.12
CA ALA A 265 28.14 16.24 -47.27
C ALA A 265 27.38 16.60 -45.98
N GLY A 266 27.30 15.67 -45.03
CA GLY A 266 26.65 15.86 -43.72
C GLY A 266 27.64 15.88 -42.56
N LEU A 267 27.32 16.65 -41.51
CA LEU A 267 28.10 16.71 -40.25
C LEU A 267 27.60 15.74 -39.18
N ASP A 268 26.39 15.20 -39.34
CA ASP A 268 25.76 14.34 -38.36
C ASP A 268 26.19 12.89 -38.55
N ASP A 269 26.66 12.26 -37.47
CA ASP A 269 27.08 10.86 -37.39
C ASP A 269 26.09 9.97 -36.61
N LEU A 270 24.93 10.52 -36.24
CA LEU A 270 23.94 9.90 -35.37
C LEU A 270 22.49 10.14 -35.85
N ALA A 271 21.67 9.10 -35.90
CA ALA A 271 20.22 9.20 -36.15
C ALA A 271 19.43 8.34 -35.15
N ILE A 272 18.69 8.98 -34.23
CA ILE A 272 17.96 8.28 -33.16
C ILE A 272 16.50 8.05 -33.55
N VAL A 273 16.05 6.79 -33.46
CA VAL A 273 14.65 6.41 -33.74
C VAL A 273 13.86 6.28 -32.43
N VAL A 274 12.96 7.24 -32.17
CA VAL A 274 12.13 7.26 -30.96
C VAL A 274 10.66 7.01 -31.28
N GLY A 275 9.98 6.25 -30.42
CA GLY A 275 8.55 5.99 -30.55
C GLY A 275 8.03 4.98 -29.54
N ASN A 276 6.70 4.97 -29.36
CA ASN A 276 6.04 4.05 -28.42
C ASN A 276 6.25 2.57 -28.79
N ARG A 277 6.04 1.67 -27.82
CA ARG A 277 6.08 0.22 -28.06
C ARG A 277 5.01 -0.16 -29.09
N GLY A 278 5.38 -0.98 -30.07
CA GLY A 278 4.48 -1.42 -31.14
C GLY A 278 4.35 -0.45 -32.33
N MET A 279 5.07 0.68 -32.36
CA MET A 279 5.03 1.64 -33.47
C MET A 279 5.89 1.23 -34.69
N GLY A 280 6.48 0.03 -34.70
CA GLY A 280 7.25 -0.48 -35.85
C GLY A 280 8.72 -0.01 -35.93
N LYS A 281 9.35 0.44 -34.83
CA LYS A 281 10.76 0.89 -34.82
C LYS A 281 11.74 -0.18 -35.31
N SER A 282 11.63 -1.40 -34.80
CA SER A 282 12.49 -2.52 -35.21
C SER A 282 12.31 -2.86 -36.69
N THR A 283 11.06 -2.79 -37.19
CA THR A 283 10.76 -2.97 -38.62
C THR A 283 11.36 -1.84 -39.47
N LEU A 284 11.30 -0.59 -39.00
CA LEU A 284 11.90 0.57 -39.65
C LEU A 284 13.42 0.42 -39.75
N LEU A 285 14.09 0.05 -38.65
CA LEU A 285 15.54 -0.18 -38.62
C LEU A 285 15.96 -1.33 -39.54
N ALA A 286 15.22 -2.44 -39.54
CA ALA A 286 15.49 -3.57 -40.44
C ALA A 286 15.37 -3.16 -41.92
N LYS A 287 14.37 -2.34 -42.27
CA LYS A 287 14.22 -1.82 -43.64
C LYS A 287 15.30 -0.80 -44.00
N ALA A 288 15.66 0.10 -43.08
CA ALA A 288 16.75 1.04 -43.27
C ALA A 288 18.09 0.32 -43.49
N TYR A 289 18.34 -0.75 -42.72
CA TYR A 289 19.47 -1.64 -42.92
C TYR A 289 19.44 -2.29 -44.32
N ALA A 290 18.31 -2.86 -44.73
CA ALA A 290 18.17 -3.51 -46.04
C ALA A 290 18.41 -2.53 -47.20
N ARG A 291 17.84 -1.32 -47.14
CA ARG A 291 17.95 -0.29 -48.19
C ARG A 291 19.25 0.53 -48.16
N SER A 292 20.00 0.48 -47.06
CA SER A 292 21.29 1.16 -46.97
C SER A 292 22.25 0.66 -48.05
N THR A 293 22.87 1.59 -48.75
CA THR A 293 23.85 1.35 -49.83
C THR A 293 25.28 1.22 -49.31
N CYS A 294 25.48 1.33 -47.99
CA CYS A 294 26.79 1.17 -47.37
C CYS A 294 27.26 -0.29 -47.47
N PRO A 295 28.49 -0.56 -47.96
CA PRO A 295 29.03 -1.91 -48.02
C PRO A 295 29.32 -2.49 -46.64
N SER A 296 29.76 -1.65 -45.69
CA SER A 296 29.99 -2.04 -44.30
C SER A 296 28.83 -1.61 -43.42
N LYS A 297 27.88 -2.53 -43.19
CA LYS A 297 26.71 -2.29 -42.33
C LYS A 297 26.41 -3.46 -41.42
N THR A 298 26.04 -3.18 -40.18
CA THR A 298 25.67 -4.20 -39.19
C THR A 298 24.36 -3.83 -38.51
N LEU A 299 23.45 -4.80 -38.39
CA LEU A 299 22.24 -4.70 -37.59
C LEU A 299 22.41 -5.60 -36.35
N THR A 300 22.26 -5.03 -35.16
CA THR A 300 22.39 -5.77 -33.90
C THR A 300 21.29 -5.37 -32.92
N LYS A 301 21.03 -6.24 -31.95
CA LYS A 301 20.19 -5.93 -30.79
C LYS A 301 21.05 -5.88 -29.55
N VAL A 302 20.76 -4.96 -28.63
CA VAL A 302 21.39 -4.97 -27.31
C VAL A 302 20.82 -6.15 -26.51
N PRO A 303 21.66 -7.09 -26.01
CA PRO A 303 21.20 -8.20 -25.19
C PRO A 303 20.45 -7.72 -23.95
N ALA A 304 19.51 -8.53 -23.47
CA ALA A 304 18.78 -8.21 -22.25
C ALA A 304 19.76 -8.15 -21.06
N ARG A 305 19.61 -7.13 -20.21
CA ARG A 305 20.37 -6.92 -18.96
C ARG A 305 21.85 -6.50 -19.12
N THR A 306 22.21 -5.86 -20.23
CA THR A 306 23.53 -5.22 -20.40
C THR A 306 23.65 -3.92 -19.60
N ALA A 307 23.67 -4.00 -18.27
CA ALA A 307 23.66 -2.82 -17.39
C ALA A 307 25.04 -2.45 -16.81
N ASP A 308 25.97 -3.41 -16.79
CA ASP A 308 27.34 -3.26 -16.32
C ASP A 308 28.33 -2.91 -17.44
N VAL A 309 29.42 -2.28 -17.04
CA VAL A 309 30.48 -1.78 -17.95
C VAL A 309 31.13 -2.92 -18.73
N GLU A 310 31.36 -4.06 -18.08
CA GLU A 310 32.02 -5.22 -18.69
C GLU A 310 31.13 -5.83 -19.79
N SER A 311 29.87 -6.12 -19.48
CA SER A 311 28.91 -6.64 -20.46
C SER A 311 28.68 -5.70 -21.64
N PHE A 312 28.72 -4.38 -21.41
CA PHE A 312 28.65 -3.40 -22.50
C PHE A 312 29.83 -3.50 -23.46
N PHE A 313 31.06 -3.57 -22.94
CA PHE A 313 32.26 -3.68 -23.77
C PHE A 313 32.40 -5.04 -24.45
N ILE A 314 31.89 -6.12 -23.84
CA ILE A 314 31.77 -7.43 -24.49
C ILE A 314 30.85 -7.31 -25.71
N TRP A 315 29.64 -6.77 -25.53
CA TRP A 315 28.70 -6.58 -26.63
C TRP A 315 29.26 -5.67 -27.74
N LEU A 316 29.93 -4.58 -27.36
CA LEU A 316 30.55 -3.66 -28.32
C LEU A 316 31.71 -4.32 -29.08
N SER A 317 32.47 -5.20 -28.41
CA SER A 317 33.52 -5.99 -29.04
C SER A 317 32.95 -6.99 -30.05
N ASP A 318 31.83 -7.64 -29.72
CA ASP A 318 31.12 -8.54 -30.62
C ASP A 318 30.55 -7.79 -31.84
N LEU A 319 29.99 -6.60 -31.63
CA LEU A 319 29.45 -5.73 -32.69
C LEU A 319 30.54 -5.30 -33.68
N THR A 320 31.70 -4.91 -33.18
CA THR A 320 32.82 -4.39 -33.98
C THR A 320 33.77 -5.48 -34.48
N LYS A 321 33.63 -6.71 -33.97
CA LYS A 321 34.57 -7.83 -34.18
C LYS A 321 36.02 -7.45 -33.80
N SER A 322 36.17 -6.54 -32.84
CA SER A 322 37.45 -6.03 -32.34
C SER A 322 37.43 -6.04 -30.81
N GLN A 323 38.60 -6.13 -30.16
CA GLN A 323 38.65 -6.08 -28.69
C GLN A 323 38.54 -4.63 -28.21
N ILE A 324 37.36 -4.24 -27.74
CA ILE A 324 37.08 -2.91 -27.20
C ILE A 324 36.85 -3.04 -25.70
N ARG A 325 37.77 -2.49 -24.89
CA ARG A 325 37.68 -2.56 -23.42
C ARG A 325 37.44 -1.19 -22.77
N SER A 326 37.51 -0.13 -23.56
CA SER A 326 37.36 1.24 -23.11
C SER A 326 36.86 2.14 -24.24
N VAL A 327 36.39 3.33 -23.88
CA VAL A 327 35.99 4.39 -24.85
C VAL A 327 37.17 4.78 -25.74
N ARG A 328 38.41 4.78 -25.21
CA ARG A 328 39.62 5.07 -25.99
C ARG A 328 39.88 4.03 -27.07
N ASP A 329 39.61 2.77 -26.77
CA ASP A 329 39.76 1.69 -27.75
C ASP A 329 38.72 1.82 -28.88
N PHE A 330 37.52 2.32 -28.56
CA PHE A 330 36.50 2.62 -29.57
C PHE A 330 36.93 3.77 -30.50
N VAL A 331 37.53 4.83 -29.95
CA VAL A 331 38.10 5.93 -30.77
C VAL A 331 39.25 5.43 -31.66
N ALA A 332 40.15 4.61 -31.10
CA ALA A 332 41.23 4.02 -31.88
C ALA A 332 40.70 3.10 -32.99
N TYR A 333 39.62 2.37 -32.71
CA TYR A 333 38.92 1.56 -33.70
C TYR A 333 38.33 2.41 -34.84
N ASP A 334 37.58 3.48 -34.52
CA ASP A 334 37.03 4.41 -35.54
C ASP A 334 38.13 4.96 -36.48
N LEU A 335 39.27 5.37 -35.92
CA LEU A 335 40.40 5.86 -36.71
C LEU A 335 41.11 4.77 -37.53
N SER A 336 41.03 3.51 -37.10
CA SER A 336 41.63 2.37 -37.80
C SER A 336 40.79 1.86 -38.98
N LEU A 337 39.51 2.25 -39.04
CA LEU A 337 38.61 1.83 -40.11
C LEU A 337 39.03 2.42 -41.46
N LYS A 338 39.28 1.53 -42.42
CA LYS A 338 39.56 1.91 -43.81
C LYS A 338 38.29 2.27 -44.58
N GLU A 339 37.15 1.73 -44.14
CA GLU A 339 35.85 1.90 -44.77
C GLU A 339 34.84 2.44 -43.76
N ARG A 340 34.00 3.35 -44.23
CA ARG A 340 32.90 3.90 -43.45
C ARG A 340 31.87 2.84 -43.16
N THR A 341 31.46 2.74 -41.90
CA THR A 341 30.59 1.69 -41.41
C THR A 341 29.33 2.27 -40.77
N ILE A 342 28.17 1.66 -41.04
CA ILE A 342 26.90 2.04 -40.42
C ILE A 342 26.45 0.95 -39.43
N PHE A 343 26.22 1.33 -38.18
CA PHE A 343 25.65 0.46 -37.15
C PHE A 343 24.18 0.79 -36.92
N PHE A 344 23.30 -0.19 -37.14
CA PHE A 344 21.91 -0.14 -36.73
C PHE A 344 21.78 -0.92 -35.42
N VAL A 345 21.36 -0.25 -34.36
CA VAL A 345 21.31 -0.83 -33.02
C VAL A 345 19.88 -0.76 -32.51
N ASP A 346 19.27 -1.91 -32.26
CA ASP A 346 17.92 -1.99 -31.71
C ASP A 346 17.96 -2.35 -30.21
N ASP A 347 16.85 -2.11 -29.51
CA ASP A 347 16.64 -2.44 -28.10
C ASP A 347 17.60 -1.78 -27.07
N ILE A 348 18.03 -0.54 -27.33
CA ILE A 348 18.95 0.22 -26.45
C ILE A 348 18.42 0.45 -25.05
N GLN A 349 17.10 0.35 -24.84
CA GLN A 349 16.52 0.35 -23.50
C GLN A 349 17.09 -0.74 -22.58
N ASN A 350 17.70 -1.79 -23.13
CA ASN A 350 18.34 -2.85 -22.34
C ASN A 350 19.66 -2.40 -21.67
N LEU A 351 20.19 -1.21 -22.00
CA LEU A 351 21.40 -0.64 -21.39
C LEU A 351 21.18 -0.05 -19.99
N PHE A 352 19.93 0.03 -19.51
CA PHE A 352 19.64 0.52 -18.16
C PHE A 352 18.62 -0.36 -17.44
N LEU A 353 18.78 -0.48 -16.12
CA LEU A 353 17.86 -1.16 -15.21
C LEU A 353 17.46 -0.21 -14.08
N GLY A 354 16.18 -0.28 -13.66
CA GLY A 354 15.63 0.47 -12.53
C GLY A 354 16.13 0.01 -11.16
N THR A 355 17.42 -0.31 -11.04
CA THR A 355 18.09 -0.77 -9.81
C THR A 355 19.26 0.13 -9.48
N ILE A 356 19.69 0.16 -8.20
CA ILE A 356 20.86 0.93 -7.77
C ILE A 356 22.09 0.45 -8.56
N GLY A 357 22.78 1.36 -9.25
CA GLY A 357 23.95 1.06 -10.09
C GLY A 357 23.62 0.53 -11.50
N GLY A 358 22.35 0.48 -11.91
CA GLY A 358 21.93 -0.05 -13.22
C GLY A 358 22.03 0.90 -14.40
N PHE A 359 22.83 1.98 -14.32
CA PHE A 359 22.94 3.01 -15.37
C PHE A 359 24.36 3.14 -15.95
N GLU A 360 25.33 2.35 -15.48
CA GLU A 360 26.73 2.56 -15.87
C GLU A 360 26.98 2.24 -17.35
N ALA A 361 26.41 1.15 -17.89
CA ALA A 361 26.48 0.85 -19.32
C ALA A 361 25.85 1.96 -20.18
N TYR A 362 24.68 2.46 -19.79
CA TYR A 362 24.02 3.57 -20.48
C TYR A 362 24.85 4.86 -20.46
N ARG A 363 25.52 5.19 -19.34
CA ARG A 363 26.40 6.37 -19.27
C ARG A 363 27.58 6.27 -20.23
N ILE A 364 28.21 5.10 -20.32
CA ILE A 364 29.31 4.86 -21.27
C ILE A 364 28.81 4.92 -22.71
N PHE A 365 27.62 4.39 -22.97
CA PHE A 365 27.01 4.50 -24.30
C PHE A 365 26.75 5.97 -24.68
N LEU A 366 26.25 6.79 -23.76
CA LEU A 366 26.11 8.24 -23.98
C LEU A 366 27.46 8.93 -24.21
N GLU A 367 28.51 8.52 -23.50
CA GLU A 367 29.86 9.02 -23.72
C GLU A 367 30.33 8.71 -25.14
N ILE A 368 30.12 7.48 -25.62
CA ILE A 368 30.44 7.08 -27.00
C ILE A 368 29.62 7.87 -28.02
N LEU A 369 28.31 8.06 -27.79
CA LEU A 369 27.45 8.88 -28.65
C LEU A 369 27.88 10.34 -28.73
N SER A 370 28.54 10.86 -27.69
CA SER A 370 29.03 12.24 -27.68
C SER A 370 30.34 12.43 -28.45
N LEU A 371 31.00 11.32 -28.84
CA LEU A 371 32.20 11.36 -29.66
C LEU A 371 31.81 11.66 -31.10
N LYS A 372 32.50 12.61 -31.72
CA LYS A 372 32.42 12.81 -33.17
C LYS A 372 33.24 11.72 -33.86
N THR A 373 32.56 10.73 -34.41
CA THR A 373 33.17 9.64 -35.16
C THR A 373 33.36 10.03 -36.62
N ALA A 374 34.50 9.66 -37.20
CA ALA A 374 34.84 10.01 -38.58
C ALA A 374 34.36 8.95 -39.57
N ASN A 375 34.35 7.68 -39.14
CA ASN A 375 34.13 6.51 -39.98
C ASN A 375 32.97 5.62 -39.52
N ILE A 376 32.28 6.00 -38.44
CA ILE A 376 31.12 5.29 -37.93
C ILE A 376 29.87 6.18 -38.01
N PHE A 377 28.75 5.62 -38.45
CA PHE A 377 27.42 6.23 -38.35
C PHE A 377 26.54 5.34 -37.48
N LEU A 378 25.94 5.90 -36.43
CA LEU A 378 25.10 5.13 -35.52
C LEU A 378 23.61 5.44 -35.74
N VAL A 379 22.81 4.40 -35.89
CA VAL A 379 21.35 4.47 -35.97
C VAL A 379 20.73 3.65 -34.82
N PRO A 380 20.65 4.24 -33.62
CA PRO A 380 20.01 3.66 -32.44
C PRO A 380 18.47 3.70 -32.44
#